data_AF-A0A955YLY0-F1
#
_entry.id   AF-A0A955YLY0-F1
#
_cell.length_a   1.000
_cell.length_b   1.000
_cell.length_c   1.000
_cell.angle_alpha   90.00
_cell.angle_beta   90.00
_cell.angle_gamma   90.00
#
_symmetry.space_group_name_H-M   'P 1'
#
loop_
_entity.id
_entity.type
_entity.pdbx_description
1 polymer ?
#
loop_
_entity_poly.entity_id
_entity_poly.type
_entity_poly.pdbx_seq_one_letter_code
_entity_poly.pdbx_strand_id
1 'polypeptide(L)'
;MSRRLRTLALLSLTALCASIASCGGGGGGSTTPVTAGPPPLVRLLDADTPVVVHVDTASVRQSPYYSLVHDALLNTLSEREQGEFRRVVQLLDRTDSIVFGMDPVHDSGAVLFRGAFEPQHIELLNPPEATFTYRTHTLRGDERAQGIVTADTFVVGSTEVVHRVLDRLDGLTPATGPTLGGFAEAAGRAHLGERDASAVVLLTAEMRERMGRGDVEDALREAGLSFGGSLDARNGIRLSAFFTASSEGAVQLLARQLREVITEAQQDMTLAMLGLSVLLQQIQIEERGTDLLVEFHLDDAQVRELLERFGPLLQAVLSMT
;
A
#
# COMPACT_ATOMS: atom_id res chain seq x y z
N MET A 1 -2.63 26.98 13.00
CA MET A 1 -3.04 25.83 12.17
C MET A 1 -4.03 24.99 12.95
N SER A 2 -5.24 24.79 12.44
CA SER A 2 -6.28 24.05 13.17
C SER A 2 -5.93 22.56 13.23
N ARG A 3 -6.16 21.92 14.38
CA ARG A 3 -5.88 20.47 14.59
C ARG A 3 -6.59 19.57 13.58
N ARG A 4 -7.71 20.04 13.01
CA ARG A 4 -8.57 19.31 12.06
C ARG A 4 -7.99 19.25 10.63
N LEU A 5 -7.33 20.33 10.20
CA LEU A 5 -6.58 20.41 8.94
C LEU A 5 -5.37 19.49 8.96
N ARG A 6 -4.70 19.39 10.12
CA ARG A 6 -3.64 18.41 10.32
C ARG A 6 -4.20 16.99 10.27
N THR A 7 -5.31 16.63 10.89
CA THR A 7 -5.80 15.23 10.84
C THR A 7 -6.27 14.79 9.46
N LEU A 8 -6.92 15.66 8.67
CA LEU A 8 -7.42 15.28 7.34
C LEU A 8 -6.37 15.38 6.24
N ALA A 9 -5.51 16.40 6.26
CA ALA A 9 -4.32 16.43 5.42
C ALA A 9 -3.32 15.37 5.86
N LEU A 10 -3.15 15.08 7.16
CA LEU A 10 -2.45 13.86 7.57
C LEU A 10 -3.23 12.62 7.22
N LEU A 11 -4.55 12.53 7.09
CA LEU A 11 -5.23 11.28 6.70
C LEU A 11 -5.16 11.03 5.18
N SER A 12 -5.23 12.07 4.36
CA SER A 12 -5.01 11.97 2.91
C SER A 12 -3.53 11.85 2.59
N LEU A 13 -2.66 12.59 3.27
CA LEU A 13 -1.20 12.47 3.17
C LEU A 13 -0.66 11.29 3.99
N THR A 14 -1.36 10.66 4.95
CA THR A 14 -0.98 9.34 5.53
C THR A 14 -1.73 8.21 4.86
N ALA A 15 -2.77 8.41 4.07
CA ALA A 15 -3.20 7.41 3.10
C ALA A 15 -2.20 7.36 1.91
N LEU A 16 -1.70 8.54 1.50
CA LEU A 16 -0.70 8.72 0.44
C LEU A 16 0.77 8.56 0.92
N CYS A 17 1.04 8.79 2.21
CA CYS A 17 2.34 8.52 2.86
C CYS A 17 2.30 7.33 3.83
N ALA A 18 1.19 6.64 4.10
CA ALA A 18 1.31 5.23 4.54
C ALA A 18 1.68 4.34 3.34
N SER A 19 1.40 4.81 2.11
CA SER A 19 1.90 4.18 0.89
C SER A 19 3.33 4.58 0.52
N ILE A 20 3.93 5.62 1.11
CA ILE A 20 5.31 6.07 0.79
C ILE A 20 6.24 6.25 2.03
N ALA A 21 5.70 6.46 3.23
CA ALA A 21 6.42 6.70 4.49
C ALA A 21 6.16 5.64 5.58
N SER A 22 5.66 4.45 5.21
CA SER A 22 6.00 3.22 5.94
C SER A 22 7.15 2.51 5.21
N CYS A 23 8.27 3.20 5.06
CA CYS A 23 9.57 2.55 4.99
C CYS A 23 9.91 2.03 6.39
N GLY A 24 9.25 0.92 6.69
CA GLY A 24 9.63 -0.14 7.62
C GLY A 24 9.41 -1.47 6.91
N GLY A 25 10.02 -1.61 5.71
CA GLY A 25 10.09 -2.79 4.82
C GLY A 25 8.77 -3.18 4.14
N GLY A 26 8.48 -3.00 2.84
CA GLY A 26 9.27 -2.92 1.59
C GLY A 26 9.18 -4.26 0.84
N GLY A 27 8.65 -4.47 -0.37
CA GLY A 27 7.98 -3.72 -1.47
C GLY A 27 7.77 -4.70 -2.67
N GLY A 28 6.62 -4.72 -3.34
CA GLY A 28 6.23 -5.73 -4.38
C GLY A 28 6.34 -5.29 -5.80
N GLY A 29 5.90 -6.08 -6.85
CA GLY A 29 6.31 -6.72 -8.20
C GLY A 29 6.18 -6.43 -9.76
N SER A 30 6.29 -7.36 -10.71
CA SER A 30 5.61 -7.30 -12.05
C SER A 30 5.75 -8.56 -12.88
N THR A 31 5.11 -8.51 -14.04
CA THR A 31 4.21 -9.48 -14.62
C THR A 31 4.48 -9.65 -16.11
N THR A 32 4.24 -10.85 -16.65
CA THR A 32 3.70 -11.14 -18.00
C THR A 32 3.34 -12.65 -18.08
N PRO A 33 2.54 -13.13 -19.05
CA PRO A 33 1.31 -13.86 -18.68
C PRO A 33 1.25 -15.34 -19.15
N VAL A 34 0.31 -16.06 -18.52
CA VAL A 34 -0.44 -17.26 -18.99
C VAL A 34 0.16 -18.67 -18.81
N THR A 35 -0.71 -19.52 -18.24
CA THR A 35 -0.82 -21.00 -18.18
C THR A 35 -0.08 -21.79 -17.08
N ALA A 36 -0.90 -22.39 -16.20
CA ALA A 36 -0.62 -23.44 -15.20
C ALA A 36 0.44 -23.11 -14.13
N GLY A 37 0.25 -21.99 -13.42
CA GLY A 37 1.10 -21.58 -12.29
C GLY A 37 0.43 -21.69 -10.91
N PRO A 38 1.20 -21.56 -9.82
CA PRO A 38 0.69 -21.52 -8.44
C PRO A 38 -0.38 -20.43 -8.27
N PRO A 39 -1.31 -20.59 -7.30
CA PRO A 39 -2.40 -19.63 -7.08
C PRO A 39 -1.83 -18.20 -6.93
N PRO A 40 -2.54 -17.16 -7.43
CA PRO A 40 -2.17 -15.78 -7.17
C PRO A 40 -1.96 -15.55 -5.67
N LEU A 41 -0.94 -14.79 -5.26
CA LEU A 41 -0.58 -14.64 -3.84
C LEU A 41 -1.76 -14.17 -2.97
N VAL A 42 -2.63 -13.31 -3.51
CA VAL A 42 -3.87 -12.86 -2.83
C VAL A 42 -4.74 -14.03 -2.39
N ARG A 43 -4.75 -15.15 -3.14
CA ARG A 43 -5.55 -16.34 -2.82
C ARG A 43 -5.02 -17.14 -1.63
N LEU A 44 -3.77 -16.89 -1.22
CA LEU A 44 -3.17 -17.54 -0.05
C LEU A 44 -3.49 -16.81 1.26
N LEU A 45 -4.03 -15.59 1.18
CA LEU A 45 -4.49 -14.85 2.36
C LEU A 45 -5.72 -15.51 3.00
N ASP A 46 -5.94 -15.21 4.28
CA ASP A 46 -7.12 -15.68 5.00
C ASP A 46 -8.40 -15.06 4.43
N ALA A 47 -9.49 -15.82 4.48
CA ALA A 47 -10.80 -15.44 3.94
C ALA A 47 -11.40 -14.20 4.62
N ASP A 48 -11.05 -13.98 5.88
CA ASP A 48 -11.46 -12.87 6.74
C ASP A 48 -10.48 -11.69 6.72
N THR A 49 -9.46 -11.68 5.85
CA THR A 49 -8.49 -10.58 5.76
C THR A 49 -9.18 -9.27 5.31
N PRO A 50 -9.27 -8.23 6.16
CA PRO A 50 -9.96 -6.99 5.81
C PRO A 50 -9.11 -6.01 5.01
N VAL A 51 -7.78 -6.08 5.10
CA VAL A 51 -6.85 -5.17 4.42
C VAL A 51 -5.94 -5.95 3.48
N VAL A 52 -5.94 -5.57 2.21
CA VAL A 52 -5.06 -6.14 1.19
C VAL A 52 -4.35 -5.04 0.44
N VAL A 53 -3.03 -5.15 0.33
CA VAL A 53 -2.21 -4.28 -0.53
C VAL A 53 -1.46 -5.17 -1.52
N HIS A 54 -1.53 -4.83 -2.79
CA HIS A 54 -0.73 -5.43 -3.83
C HIS A 54 0.20 -4.38 -4.42
N VAL A 55 1.48 -4.71 -4.52
CA VAL A 55 2.46 -3.85 -5.18
C VAL A 55 3.11 -4.64 -6.31
N ASP A 56 3.41 -3.92 -7.37
CA ASP A 56 4.03 -4.29 -8.62
C ASP A 56 5.33 -3.41 -8.89
N THR A 57 6.46 -3.79 -8.26
CA THR A 57 7.94 -3.57 -8.28
C THR A 57 8.60 -3.76 -9.61
N ALA A 58 8.64 -4.92 -10.25
CA ALA A 58 9.13 -4.98 -11.62
C ALA A 58 8.44 -3.95 -12.55
N SER A 59 7.20 -3.47 -12.30
CA SER A 59 6.57 -2.38 -13.09
C SER A 59 7.02 -1.04 -12.54
N VAL A 60 7.03 -0.87 -11.21
CA VAL A 60 7.58 0.30 -10.54
C VAL A 60 9.06 0.52 -10.91
N ARG A 61 9.86 -0.54 -11.08
CA ARG A 61 11.27 -0.55 -11.52
C ARG A 61 11.39 -0.19 -12.99
N GLN A 62 10.41 -0.59 -13.79
CA GLN A 62 10.30 -0.19 -15.20
C GLN A 62 9.76 1.23 -15.38
N SER A 63 9.24 1.86 -14.32
CA SER A 63 8.74 3.23 -14.38
C SER A 63 9.88 4.18 -14.76
N PRO A 64 9.63 5.16 -15.66
CA PRO A 64 10.62 6.17 -16.03
C PRO A 64 11.08 7.05 -14.85
N TYR A 65 10.39 6.99 -13.72
CA TYR A 65 10.68 7.78 -12.52
C TYR A 65 11.48 7.01 -11.46
N TYR A 66 11.68 5.70 -11.63
CA TYR A 66 12.27 4.85 -10.59
C TYR A 66 13.65 5.33 -10.15
N SER A 67 14.57 5.56 -11.09
CA SER A 67 15.93 6.02 -10.79
C SER A 67 15.94 7.38 -10.09
N LEU A 68 15.10 8.32 -10.56
CA LEU A 68 14.99 9.66 -9.96
C LEU A 68 14.55 9.58 -8.49
N VAL A 69 13.53 8.78 -8.20
CA VAL A 69 13.03 8.60 -6.83
C VAL A 69 14.01 7.81 -5.98
N HIS A 70 14.60 6.73 -6.51
CA HIS A 70 15.59 5.92 -5.83
C HIS A 70 16.82 6.75 -5.40
N ASP A 71 17.36 7.56 -6.32
CA ASP A 71 18.52 8.38 -6.06
C ASP A 71 18.19 9.55 -5.12
N ALA A 72 17.00 10.14 -5.25
CA ALA A 72 16.52 11.14 -4.31
C ALA A 72 16.44 10.57 -2.88
N LEU A 73 15.84 9.39 -2.72
CA LEU A 73 15.75 8.71 -1.42
C LEU A 73 17.13 8.40 -0.85
N LEU A 74 18.02 7.77 -1.62
CA LEU A 74 19.38 7.45 -1.15
C LEU A 74 20.14 8.68 -0.65
N ASN A 75 20.01 9.81 -1.35
CA ASN A 75 20.66 11.06 -0.98
C ASN A 75 20.05 11.75 0.25
N THR A 76 18.87 11.32 0.69
CA THR A 76 18.18 11.88 1.87
C THR A 76 18.36 11.05 3.14
N LEU A 77 18.76 9.79 3.01
CA LEU A 77 18.93 8.87 4.15
C LEU A 77 20.29 9.04 4.81
N SER A 78 20.36 8.87 6.13
CA SER A 78 21.62 8.76 6.87
C SER A 78 22.41 7.51 6.44
N GLU A 79 23.72 7.44 6.70
CA GLU A 79 24.55 6.28 6.30
C GLU A 79 23.99 4.94 6.81
N ARG A 80 23.42 4.94 8.03
CA ARG A 80 22.78 3.76 8.61
C ARG A 80 21.52 3.36 7.83
N GLU A 81 20.65 4.31 7.56
CA GLU A 81 19.40 4.10 6.82
C GLU A 81 19.65 3.74 5.36
N GLN A 82 20.71 4.28 4.74
CA GLN A 82 21.16 3.88 3.41
C GLN A 82 21.54 2.39 3.39
N GLY A 83 22.19 1.89 4.45
CA GLY A 83 22.50 0.46 4.57
C GLY A 83 21.26 -0.42 4.63
N GLU A 84 20.24 0.00 5.37
CA GLU A 84 18.94 -0.68 5.45
C GLU A 84 18.16 -0.59 4.14
N PHE A 85 18.09 0.60 3.54
CA PHE A 85 17.44 0.83 2.25
C PHE A 85 18.08 0.02 1.14
N ARG A 86 19.42 -0.06 1.06
CA ARG A 86 20.11 -0.92 0.09
C ARG A 86 19.76 -2.40 0.27
N ARG A 87 19.64 -2.89 1.51
CA ARG A 87 19.18 -4.28 1.77
C ARG A 87 17.75 -4.49 1.30
N VAL A 88 16.86 -3.53 1.55
CA VAL A 88 15.47 -3.58 1.07
C VAL A 88 15.46 -3.58 -0.46
N VAL A 89 16.15 -2.65 -1.12
CA VAL A 89 16.23 -2.58 -2.59
C VAL A 89 16.78 -3.87 -3.19
N GLN A 90 17.80 -4.49 -2.58
CA GLN A 90 18.30 -5.81 -3.01
C GLN A 90 17.22 -6.90 -2.97
N LEU A 91 16.36 -6.90 -1.96
CA LEU A 91 15.21 -7.79 -1.90
C LEU A 91 14.16 -7.41 -2.97
N LEU A 92 13.89 -6.11 -3.13
CA LEU A 92 12.95 -5.59 -4.13
C LEU A 92 13.35 -6.00 -5.54
N ASP A 93 14.64 -5.90 -5.90
CA ASP A 93 15.17 -6.22 -7.23
C ASP A 93 14.90 -7.66 -7.65
N ARG A 94 14.82 -8.57 -6.67
CA ARG A 94 14.47 -9.98 -6.86
C ARG A 94 12.99 -10.28 -6.79
N THR A 95 12.20 -9.31 -6.35
CA THR A 95 10.78 -9.45 -6.11
C THR A 95 9.99 -9.00 -7.34
N ASP A 96 9.03 -9.83 -7.73
CA ASP A 96 8.09 -9.72 -8.84
C ASP A 96 6.63 -9.62 -8.37
N SER A 97 6.29 -9.73 -7.09
CA SER A 97 5.04 -9.21 -6.50
C SER A 97 5.12 -9.24 -5.01
N ILE A 98 4.45 -8.28 -4.35
CA ILE A 98 4.13 -8.41 -2.95
C ILE A 98 2.65 -8.25 -2.78
N VAL A 99 2.12 -9.16 -1.97
CA VAL A 99 0.82 -9.04 -1.36
C VAL A 99 0.98 -8.91 0.14
N PHE A 100 0.43 -7.86 0.71
CA PHE A 100 0.23 -7.70 2.14
C PHE A 100 -1.23 -8.05 2.43
N GLY A 101 -1.45 -8.96 3.37
CA GLY A 101 -2.76 -9.20 3.96
C GLY A 101 -2.68 -9.02 5.45
N MET A 102 -3.54 -8.17 6.01
CA MET A 102 -3.54 -7.93 7.45
C MET A 102 -4.93 -7.70 8.01
N ASP A 103 -5.08 -8.07 9.27
CA ASP A 103 -6.16 -7.64 10.15
C ASP A 103 -5.58 -6.73 11.24
N PRO A 104 -5.82 -5.42 11.16
CA PRO A 104 -5.30 -4.45 12.13
C PRO A 104 -5.97 -4.58 13.51
N VAL A 105 -7.11 -5.26 13.61
CA VAL A 105 -7.82 -5.46 14.88
C VAL A 105 -7.11 -6.51 15.74
N HIS A 106 -6.64 -7.57 15.09
CA HIS A 106 -5.96 -8.71 15.70
C HIS A 106 -4.44 -8.64 15.63
N ASP A 107 -3.88 -7.55 15.10
CA ASP A 107 -2.44 -7.36 14.83
C ASP A 107 -1.81 -8.59 14.15
N SER A 108 -2.54 -9.14 13.18
CA SER A 108 -2.19 -10.37 12.49
C SER A 108 -2.10 -10.12 10.99
N GLY A 109 -1.13 -10.74 10.33
CA GLY A 109 -0.96 -10.57 8.90
C GLY A 109 0.23 -11.31 8.33
N ALA A 110 0.25 -11.38 7.02
CA ALA A 110 1.36 -11.92 6.25
C ALA A 110 1.70 -11.02 5.07
N VAL A 111 2.98 -11.03 4.74
CA VAL A 111 3.57 -10.45 3.55
C VAL A 111 4.06 -11.61 2.71
N LEU A 112 3.53 -11.68 1.49
CA LEU A 112 3.84 -12.70 0.52
C LEU A 112 4.62 -12.05 -0.61
N PHE A 113 5.79 -12.57 -0.89
CA PHE A 113 6.67 -12.09 -1.95
C PHE A 113 6.72 -13.17 -3.02
N ARG A 114 6.51 -12.78 -4.28
CA ARG A 114 6.83 -13.61 -5.45
C ARG A 114 8.09 -13.05 -6.07
N GLY A 115 8.97 -13.89 -6.57
CA GLY A 115 10.23 -13.46 -7.17
C GLY A 115 11.21 -14.60 -7.29
N ALA A 116 12.50 -14.29 -7.37
CA ALA A 116 13.56 -15.29 -7.37
C ALA A 116 14.35 -15.21 -6.05
N PHE A 117 14.11 -16.16 -5.14
CA PHE A 117 14.75 -16.17 -3.82
C PHE A 117 15.74 -17.34 -3.66
N GLU A 118 16.77 -17.11 -2.87
CA GLU A 118 17.77 -18.13 -2.47
C GLU A 118 17.89 -18.08 -0.94
N PRO A 119 18.27 -19.17 -0.27
CA PRO A 119 18.30 -19.26 1.20
C PRO A 119 19.02 -18.10 1.90
N GLN A 120 20.10 -17.58 1.31
CA GLN A 120 20.86 -16.44 1.83
C GLN A 120 20.07 -15.12 1.89
N HIS A 121 19.01 -14.97 1.08
CA HIS A 121 18.19 -13.76 1.08
C HIS A 121 17.26 -13.65 2.29
N ILE A 122 17.02 -14.76 3.00
CA ILE A 122 16.27 -14.76 4.26
C ILE A 122 17.01 -13.92 5.33
N GLU A 123 18.33 -13.77 5.21
CA GLU A 123 19.17 -13.04 6.16
C GLU A 123 19.11 -11.51 5.94
N LEU A 124 18.55 -11.04 4.82
CA LEU A 124 18.38 -9.62 4.54
C LEU A 124 17.29 -8.97 5.39
N LEU A 125 16.32 -9.77 5.86
CA LEU A 125 15.22 -9.36 6.71
C LEU A 125 15.48 -9.91 8.12
N ASN A 126 16.17 -9.14 8.97
CA ASN A 126 16.44 -9.42 10.39
C ASN A 126 16.61 -10.93 10.73
N PRO A 127 17.85 -11.47 10.74
CA PRO A 127 18.07 -12.90 10.89
C PRO A 127 17.48 -13.42 12.22
N PRO A 128 16.43 -14.25 12.19
CA PRO A 128 15.87 -14.82 13.40
C PRO A 128 16.80 -15.92 13.93
N GLU A 129 17.01 -15.97 15.23
CA GLU A 129 17.97 -16.90 15.84
C GLU A 129 17.48 -18.37 15.81
N ALA A 130 16.16 -18.58 15.77
CA ALA A 130 15.56 -19.90 15.79
C ALA A 130 15.13 -20.37 14.39
N THR A 131 15.43 -21.63 14.07
CA THR A 131 14.89 -22.34 12.89
C THR A 131 13.97 -23.45 13.37
N PHE A 132 12.82 -23.59 12.72
CA PHE A 132 11.87 -24.66 13.00
C PHE A 132 11.30 -25.22 11.70
N THR A 133 10.66 -26.38 11.79
CA THR A 133 10.04 -27.03 10.63
C THR A 133 8.53 -27.04 10.82
N TYR A 134 7.81 -26.53 9.83
CA TYR A 134 6.38 -26.71 9.70
C TYR A 134 6.10 -27.57 8.48
N ARG A 135 5.68 -28.82 8.70
CA ARG A 135 5.50 -29.83 7.64
C ARG A 135 6.79 -30.04 6.83
N THR A 136 6.78 -29.67 5.54
CA THR A 136 7.93 -29.76 4.62
C THR A 136 8.70 -28.43 4.51
N HIS A 137 8.23 -27.38 5.19
CA HIS A 137 8.77 -26.03 5.08
C HIS A 137 9.71 -25.73 6.25
N THR A 138 10.91 -25.26 5.95
CA THR A 138 11.86 -24.77 6.97
C THR A 138 11.64 -23.27 7.14
N LEU A 139 11.25 -22.88 8.36
CA LEU A 139 10.95 -21.50 8.73
C LEU A 139 11.97 -21.00 9.76
N ARG A 140 12.17 -19.68 9.79
CA ARG A 140 12.97 -18.99 10.80
C ARG A 140 12.09 -18.05 11.61
N GLY A 141 12.32 -17.97 12.91
CA GLY A 141 11.59 -17.12 13.86
C GLY A 141 10.85 -17.89 14.94
N ASP A 142 10.04 -17.17 15.72
CA ASP A 142 9.22 -17.72 16.81
C ASP A 142 7.79 -17.17 16.72
N GLU A 143 7.52 -15.96 17.22
CA GLU A 143 6.20 -15.30 17.09
C GLU A 143 5.92 -14.80 15.66
N ARG A 144 6.98 -14.41 14.96
CA ARG A 144 6.95 -14.06 13.54
C ARG A 144 7.81 -15.04 12.77
N ALA A 145 7.19 -15.74 11.83
CA ALA A 145 7.86 -16.70 10.97
C ALA A 145 8.18 -16.07 9.62
N GLN A 146 9.31 -16.48 9.07
CA GLN A 146 9.66 -16.20 7.69
C GLN A 146 10.36 -17.38 7.02
N GLY A 147 10.20 -17.51 5.71
CA GLY A 147 10.84 -18.58 4.97
C GLY A 147 10.59 -18.51 3.47
N ILE A 148 11.51 -19.10 2.72
CA ILE A 148 11.33 -19.38 1.29
C ILE A 148 10.59 -20.71 1.21
N VAL A 149 9.36 -20.68 0.71
CA VAL A 149 8.41 -21.81 0.80
C VAL A 149 8.25 -22.54 -0.53
N THR A 150 8.60 -21.87 -1.63
CA THR A 150 8.81 -22.44 -2.96
C THR A 150 10.01 -21.76 -3.60
N ALA A 151 10.43 -22.20 -4.79
CA ALA A 151 11.48 -21.54 -5.55
C ALA A 151 11.17 -20.06 -5.87
N ASP A 152 9.88 -19.71 -5.90
CA ASP A 152 9.39 -18.39 -6.33
C ASP A 152 8.64 -17.60 -5.25
N THR A 153 8.47 -18.15 -4.05
CA THR A 153 7.64 -17.55 -2.99
C THR A 153 8.39 -17.46 -1.67
N PHE A 154 8.42 -16.26 -1.11
CA PHE A 154 8.90 -15.98 0.23
C PHE A 154 7.76 -15.41 1.07
N VAL A 155 7.65 -15.83 2.33
CA VAL A 155 6.58 -15.41 3.25
C VAL A 155 7.19 -14.88 4.54
N VAL A 156 6.56 -13.84 5.09
CA VAL A 156 6.84 -13.28 6.41
C VAL A 156 5.50 -12.97 7.08
N GLY A 157 5.33 -13.27 8.36
CA GLY A 157 4.11 -12.93 9.07
C GLY A 157 4.09 -13.43 10.50
N SER A 158 2.96 -13.28 11.18
CA SER A 158 2.74 -14.01 12.43
C SER A 158 2.71 -15.52 12.14
N THR A 159 3.35 -16.30 13.00
CA THR A 159 3.60 -17.73 12.74
C THR A 159 2.32 -18.51 12.43
N GLU A 160 1.22 -18.20 13.11
CA GLU A 160 -0.08 -18.80 12.83
C GLU A 160 -0.62 -18.48 11.43
N VAL A 161 -0.48 -17.23 10.98
CA VAL A 161 -0.92 -16.81 9.62
C VAL A 161 -0.02 -17.47 8.58
N VAL A 162 1.29 -17.54 8.82
CA VAL A 162 2.24 -18.22 7.92
C VAL A 162 1.89 -19.70 7.77
N HIS A 163 1.55 -20.40 8.86
CA HIS A 163 1.09 -21.79 8.79
C HIS A 163 -0.17 -21.93 7.92
N ARG A 164 -1.15 -21.03 8.05
CA ARG A 164 -2.37 -21.06 7.22
C ARG A 164 -2.09 -20.76 5.75
N VAL A 165 -1.16 -19.85 5.45
CA VAL A 165 -0.67 -19.59 4.09
C VAL A 165 -0.06 -20.86 3.50
N LEU A 166 0.78 -21.56 4.27
CA LEU A 166 1.42 -22.81 3.85
C LEU A 166 0.40 -23.94 3.64
N ASP A 167 -0.58 -24.08 4.53
CA ASP A 167 -1.66 -25.06 4.36
C ASP A 167 -2.46 -24.80 3.07
N ARG A 168 -2.66 -23.55 2.65
CA ARG A 168 -3.29 -23.22 1.36
C ARG A 168 -2.38 -23.48 0.17
N LEU A 169 -1.10 -23.16 0.31
CA LEU A 169 -0.07 -23.41 -0.69
C LEU A 169 0.05 -24.92 -0.99
N ASP A 170 0.03 -25.75 0.06
CA ASP A 170 0.12 -27.21 -0.02
C ASP A 170 -1.22 -27.87 -0.42
N GLY A 171 -2.29 -27.08 -0.63
CA GLY A 171 -3.61 -27.56 -1.04
C GLY A 171 -4.41 -28.28 0.06
N LEU A 172 -4.00 -28.15 1.32
CA LEU A 172 -4.69 -28.71 2.48
C LEU A 172 -5.95 -27.93 2.84
N THR A 173 -5.97 -26.63 2.50
CA THR A 173 -7.14 -25.77 2.60
C THR A 173 -7.36 -25.00 1.29
N PRO A 174 -8.61 -24.62 0.96
CA PRO A 174 -8.87 -23.86 -0.27
C PRO A 174 -8.15 -22.51 -0.31
N ALA A 175 -7.39 -22.28 -1.38
CA ALA A 175 -6.80 -20.97 -1.70
C ALA A 175 -7.82 -20.07 -2.40
N THR A 176 -8.80 -19.56 -1.64
CA THR A 176 -9.84 -18.66 -2.14
C THR A 176 -9.47 -17.18 -2.05
N GLY A 177 -8.55 -16.83 -1.14
CA GLY A 177 -8.27 -15.45 -0.75
C GLY A 177 -9.41 -14.84 0.09
N PRO A 178 -9.39 -13.51 0.27
CA PRO A 178 -10.40 -12.80 1.06
C PRO A 178 -11.80 -12.92 0.45
N THR A 179 -12.78 -13.27 1.28
CA THR A 179 -14.18 -13.48 0.90
C THR A 179 -15.16 -12.67 1.74
N LEU A 180 -14.67 -11.71 2.53
CA LEU A 180 -15.52 -10.75 3.23
C LEU A 180 -16.47 -10.05 2.24
N GLY A 181 -17.70 -9.76 2.70
CA GLY A 181 -18.70 -9.08 1.88
C GLY A 181 -18.18 -7.76 1.33
N GLY A 182 -18.36 -7.53 0.02
CA GLY A 182 -17.88 -6.33 -0.66
C GLY A 182 -16.41 -6.39 -1.10
N PHE A 183 -15.62 -7.42 -0.74
CA PHE A 183 -14.21 -7.51 -1.15
C PHE A 183 -14.03 -7.50 -2.66
N ALA A 184 -14.76 -8.35 -3.38
CA ALA A 184 -14.59 -8.48 -4.84
C ALA A 184 -14.89 -7.16 -5.58
N GLU A 185 -15.90 -6.43 -5.13
CA GLU A 185 -16.26 -5.13 -5.68
C GLU A 185 -15.19 -4.07 -5.37
N ALA A 186 -14.74 -4.00 -4.11
CA ALA A 186 -13.68 -3.09 -3.69
C ALA A 186 -12.35 -3.38 -4.40
N ALA A 187 -11.99 -4.65 -4.58
CA ALA A 187 -10.81 -5.07 -5.32
C ALA A 187 -10.90 -4.71 -6.81
N GLY A 188 -12.08 -4.86 -7.43
CA GLY A 188 -12.32 -4.42 -8.81
C GLY A 188 -12.14 -2.91 -8.98
N ARG A 189 -12.67 -2.11 -8.04
CA ARG A 189 -12.51 -0.64 -8.04
C ARG A 189 -11.07 -0.19 -7.77
N ALA A 190 -10.37 -0.91 -6.90
CA ALA A 190 -8.95 -0.67 -6.64
C ALA A 190 -8.04 -1.10 -7.80
N HIS A 191 -8.55 -1.81 -8.82
CA HIS A 191 -7.72 -2.48 -9.82
C HIS A 191 -6.64 -3.38 -9.17
N LEU A 192 -7.03 -4.13 -8.14
CA LEU A 192 -6.11 -4.91 -7.31
C LEU A 192 -5.35 -5.93 -8.16
N GLY A 193 -4.02 -5.78 -8.23
CA GLY A 193 -3.16 -6.65 -9.05
C GLY A 193 -3.04 -6.25 -10.52
N GLU A 194 -3.72 -5.20 -10.97
CA GLU A 194 -3.64 -4.70 -12.35
C GLU A 194 -2.75 -3.46 -12.50
N ARG A 195 -2.51 -2.73 -11.39
CA ARG A 195 -1.74 -1.49 -11.34
C ARG A 195 -0.43 -1.64 -10.56
N ASP A 196 0.44 -0.65 -10.72
CA ASP A 196 1.77 -0.62 -10.09
C ASP A 196 1.69 -0.72 -8.56
N ALA A 197 0.67 -0.12 -7.95
CA ALA A 197 0.27 -0.42 -6.57
C ALA A 197 -1.24 -0.31 -6.41
N SER A 198 -1.80 -1.08 -5.50
CA SER A 198 -3.24 -1.09 -5.21
C SER A 198 -3.50 -1.53 -3.77
N ALA A 199 -4.52 -0.95 -3.14
CA ALA A 199 -4.89 -1.24 -1.76
C ALA A 199 -6.41 -1.26 -1.61
N VAL A 200 -6.88 -2.18 -0.77
CA VAL A 200 -8.28 -2.36 -0.41
C VAL A 200 -8.36 -2.50 1.10
N VAL A 201 -9.29 -1.76 1.69
CA VAL A 201 -9.64 -1.86 3.11
C VAL A 201 -11.15 -2.04 3.21
N LEU A 202 -11.57 -3.13 3.83
CA LEU A 202 -12.95 -3.35 4.25
C LEU A 202 -13.11 -2.91 5.70
N LEU A 203 -14.08 -2.02 5.93
CA LEU A 203 -14.37 -1.47 7.25
C LEU A 203 -15.26 -2.44 8.03
N THR A 204 -14.64 -3.40 8.72
CA THR A 204 -15.37 -4.31 9.62
C THR A 204 -16.02 -3.54 10.78
N ALA A 205 -17.02 -4.15 11.43
CA ALA A 205 -17.66 -3.54 12.60
C ALA A 205 -16.63 -3.21 13.70
N GLU A 206 -15.72 -4.14 13.99
CA GLU A 206 -14.67 -3.94 15.00
C GLU A 206 -13.68 -2.83 14.62
N MET A 207 -13.30 -2.72 13.33
CA MET A 207 -12.47 -1.62 12.85
C MET A 207 -13.18 -0.27 13.03
N ARG A 208 -14.48 -0.22 12.72
CA ARG A 208 -15.31 0.99 12.87
C ARG A 208 -15.48 1.41 14.32
N GLU A 209 -15.66 0.45 15.24
CA GLU A 209 -15.77 0.73 16.67
C GLU A 209 -14.47 1.28 17.27
N ARG A 210 -13.32 0.91 16.72
CA ARG A 210 -12.00 1.41 17.12
C ARG A 210 -11.64 2.76 16.50
N MET A 211 -12.46 3.29 15.59
CA MET A 211 -12.23 4.63 15.02
C MET A 211 -12.36 5.71 16.09
N GLY A 212 -11.64 6.82 15.89
CA GLY A 212 -11.75 8.01 16.72
C GLY A 212 -13.15 8.66 16.66
N ARG A 213 -13.29 9.83 17.28
CA ARG A 213 -14.51 10.65 17.21
C ARG A 213 -14.28 11.91 16.40
N GLY A 214 -15.23 12.22 15.54
CA GLY A 214 -15.25 13.37 14.64
C GLY A 214 -16.31 13.17 13.56
N ASP A 215 -16.69 14.23 12.84
CA ASP A 215 -17.81 14.17 11.89
C ASP A 215 -17.58 13.13 10.77
N VAL A 216 -16.32 12.97 10.34
CA VAL A 216 -15.91 11.97 9.35
C VAL A 216 -15.85 10.58 9.97
N GLU A 217 -15.24 10.44 11.14
CA GLU A 217 -15.10 9.16 11.83
C GLU A 217 -16.46 8.60 12.28
N ASP A 218 -17.40 9.46 12.66
CA ASP A 218 -18.78 9.10 12.99
C ASP A 218 -19.51 8.61 11.73
N ALA A 219 -19.36 9.30 10.59
CA ALA A 219 -19.92 8.85 9.32
C ALA A 219 -19.29 7.52 8.82
N LEU A 220 -17.99 7.34 8.98
CA LEU A 220 -17.29 6.09 8.68
C LEU A 220 -17.74 4.97 9.61
N ARG A 221 -17.95 5.25 10.89
CA ARG A 221 -18.42 4.27 11.87
C ARG A 221 -19.85 3.81 11.56
N GLU A 222 -20.74 4.74 11.21
CA GLU A 222 -22.14 4.43 10.95
C GLU A 222 -22.34 3.79 9.56
N ALA A 223 -21.67 4.33 8.54
CA ALA A 223 -21.98 4.02 7.15
C ALA A 223 -20.79 3.53 6.32
N GLY A 224 -19.55 3.57 6.80
CA GLY A 224 -18.39 3.12 6.03
C GLY A 224 -18.41 1.61 5.75
N LEU A 225 -18.18 1.22 4.50
CA LEU A 225 -18.11 -0.18 4.07
C LEU A 225 -16.71 -0.54 3.59
N SER A 226 -16.14 0.27 2.70
CA SER A 226 -14.80 0.03 2.17
C SER A 226 -14.17 1.28 1.62
N PHE A 227 -12.84 1.26 1.50
CA PHE A 227 -12.08 2.26 0.77
C PHE A 227 -10.82 1.63 0.18
N GLY A 228 -10.23 2.31 -0.78
CA GLY A 228 -9.02 1.80 -1.41
C GLY A 228 -8.60 2.68 -2.57
N GLY A 229 -7.65 2.18 -3.33
CA GLY A 229 -7.16 2.89 -4.51
C GLY A 229 -6.02 2.18 -5.21
N SER A 230 -5.54 2.80 -6.27
CA SER A 230 -4.38 2.36 -7.03
C SER A 230 -3.53 3.53 -7.51
N LEU A 231 -2.29 3.18 -7.82
CA LEU A 231 -1.28 4.02 -8.43
C LEU A 231 -0.80 3.34 -9.72
N ASP A 232 -0.73 4.10 -10.79
CA ASP A 232 -0.10 3.74 -12.06
C ASP A 232 0.93 4.81 -12.42
N ALA A 233 2.19 4.40 -12.58
CA ALA A 233 3.35 5.25 -12.82
C ALA A 233 3.99 4.97 -14.19
N ARG A 234 3.30 4.30 -15.12
CA ARG A 234 3.86 3.89 -16.42
C ARG A 234 3.99 5.03 -17.43
N ASN A 235 2.99 5.91 -17.50
CA ASN A 235 2.89 7.00 -18.48
C ASN A 235 2.41 8.30 -17.82
N GLY A 236 3.18 8.77 -16.84
CA GLY A 236 2.69 9.78 -15.88
C GLY A 236 2.37 9.14 -14.53
N ILE A 237 1.78 9.89 -13.62
CA ILE A 237 1.24 9.39 -12.36
C ILE A 237 -0.28 9.44 -12.46
N ARG A 238 -0.95 8.31 -12.28
CA ARG A 238 -2.40 8.26 -12.07
C ARG A 238 -2.68 7.62 -10.73
N LEU A 239 -3.38 8.37 -9.88
CA LEU A 239 -3.91 7.93 -8.62
C LEU A 239 -5.43 7.84 -8.75
N SER A 240 -5.99 6.70 -8.37
CA SER A 240 -7.43 6.49 -8.30
C SER A 240 -7.74 5.99 -6.90
N ALA A 241 -8.66 6.64 -6.21
CA ALA A 241 -9.14 6.20 -4.91
C ALA A 241 -10.67 6.12 -4.91
N PHE A 242 -11.20 5.22 -4.11
CA PHE A 242 -12.63 5.11 -3.89
C PHE A 242 -12.94 4.99 -2.42
N PHE A 243 -14.16 5.38 -2.09
CA PHE A 243 -14.79 5.12 -0.81
C PHE A 243 -16.23 4.69 -1.05
N THR A 244 -16.69 3.68 -0.30
CA THR A 244 -18.03 3.11 -0.40
C THR A 244 -18.68 3.13 0.96
N ALA A 245 -19.91 3.62 1.01
CA ALA A 245 -20.73 3.65 2.21
C ALA A 245 -22.08 2.96 2.01
N SER A 246 -22.81 2.76 3.10
CA SER A 246 -24.18 2.26 3.09
C SER A 246 -25.23 3.35 2.81
N SER A 247 -24.82 4.62 2.72
CA SER A 247 -25.73 5.75 2.45
C SER A 247 -25.08 6.85 1.63
N GLU A 248 -25.88 7.54 0.80
CA GLU A 248 -25.43 8.69 0.01
C GLU A 248 -25.05 9.88 0.90
N GLY A 249 -25.70 10.03 2.07
CA GLY A 249 -25.39 11.11 3.02
C GLY A 249 -23.95 11.05 3.55
N ALA A 250 -23.43 9.85 3.80
CA ALA A 250 -22.04 9.67 4.22
C ALA A 250 -21.05 10.01 3.09
N VAL A 251 -21.37 9.67 1.84
CA VAL A 251 -20.60 10.04 0.66
C VAL A 251 -20.55 11.56 0.50
N GLN A 252 -21.69 12.24 0.59
CA GLN A 252 -21.77 13.69 0.47
C GLN A 252 -20.96 14.40 1.55
N LEU A 253 -21.00 13.90 2.79
CA LEU A 253 -20.20 14.44 3.89
C LEU A 253 -18.70 14.30 3.62
N LEU A 254 -18.25 13.13 3.17
CA LEU A 254 -16.85 12.89 2.83
C LEU A 254 -16.39 13.70 1.62
N ALA A 255 -17.21 13.77 0.57
CA ALA A 255 -16.92 14.56 -0.62
C ALA A 255 -16.78 16.04 -0.26
N ARG A 256 -17.67 16.56 0.60
CA ARG A 256 -17.57 17.93 1.12
C ARG A 256 -16.29 18.15 1.91
N GLN A 257 -15.97 17.25 2.84
CA GLN A 257 -14.74 17.34 3.65
C GLN A 257 -13.48 17.31 2.77
N LEU A 258 -13.43 16.42 1.76
CA LEU A 258 -12.31 16.39 0.81
C LEU A 258 -12.18 17.70 0.02
N ARG A 259 -13.29 18.27 -0.45
CA ARG A 259 -13.29 19.55 -1.17
C ARG A 259 -12.84 20.70 -0.28
N GLU A 260 -13.29 20.73 0.98
CA GLU A 260 -12.84 21.72 1.97
C GLU A 260 -11.32 21.62 2.18
N VAL A 261 -10.79 20.41 2.39
CA VAL A 261 -9.34 20.17 2.56
C VAL A 261 -8.54 20.56 1.33
N ILE A 262 -9.01 20.23 0.12
CA ILE A 262 -8.35 20.64 -1.12
C ILE A 262 -8.34 22.16 -1.25
N THR A 263 -9.44 22.83 -0.92
CA THR A 263 -9.55 24.29 -0.98
C THR A 263 -8.60 24.94 0.01
N GLU A 264 -8.52 24.43 1.25
CA GLU A 264 -7.61 24.93 2.26
C GLU A 264 -6.14 24.69 1.85
N ALA A 265 -5.81 23.54 1.27
CA ALA A 265 -4.48 23.24 0.76
C ALA A 265 -4.11 24.15 -0.43
N GLN A 266 -5.05 24.46 -1.33
CA GLN A 266 -4.81 25.41 -2.42
C GLN A 266 -4.49 26.82 -1.92
N GLN A 267 -5.04 27.21 -0.76
CA GLN A 267 -4.81 28.50 -0.11
C GLN A 267 -3.55 28.52 0.79
N ASP A 268 -2.89 27.37 1.00
CA ASP A 268 -1.68 27.31 1.80
C ASP A 268 -0.52 28.02 1.08
N MET A 269 0.06 29.03 1.74
CA MET A 269 1.16 29.82 1.18
C MET A 269 2.38 28.96 0.86
N THR A 270 2.63 27.89 1.61
CA THR A 270 3.75 26.96 1.37
C THR A 270 3.54 26.23 0.06
N LEU A 271 2.34 25.67 -0.15
CA LEU A 271 2.00 24.95 -1.39
C LEU A 271 1.97 25.90 -2.59
N ALA A 272 1.53 27.14 -2.40
CA ALA A 272 1.57 28.18 -3.42
C ALA A 272 3.00 28.57 -3.80
N MET A 273 3.90 28.77 -2.82
CA MET A 273 5.31 29.06 -3.08
C MET A 273 6.02 27.90 -3.79
N LEU A 274 5.59 26.68 -3.52
CA LEU A 274 6.08 25.46 -4.16
C LEU A 274 5.43 25.20 -5.54
N GLY A 275 4.41 25.99 -5.92
CA GLY A 275 3.66 25.79 -7.17
C GLY A 275 2.77 24.54 -7.18
N LEU A 276 2.57 23.89 -6.04
CA LEU A 276 1.78 22.65 -5.89
C LEU A 276 0.27 22.91 -5.92
N SER A 277 -0.16 24.15 -5.64
CA SER A 277 -1.59 24.52 -5.64
C SER A 277 -2.27 24.25 -6.98
N VAL A 278 -1.54 24.33 -8.10
CA VAL A 278 -2.08 24.05 -9.44
C VAL A 278 -2.32 22.55 -9.65
N LEU A 279 -1.53 21.68 -9.03
CA LEU A 279 -1.74 20.24 -9.12
C LEU A 279 -3.02 19.82 -8.41
N LEU A 280 -3.33 20.46 -7.28
CA LEU A 280 -4.55 20.18 -6.51
C LEU A 280 -5.83 20.47 -7.31
N GLN A 281 -5.77 21.31 -8.35
CA GLN A 281 -6.89 21.55 -9.26
C GLN A 281 -7.19 20.37 -10.19
N GLN A 282 -6.24 19.45 -10.34
CA GLN A 282 -6.37 18.25 -11.18
C GLN A 282 -7.06 17.10 -10.43
N ILE A 283 -7.34 17.26 -9.14
CA ILE A 283 -8.10 16.28 -8.35
C ILE A 283 -9.57 16.36 -8.74
N GLN A 284 -10.09 15.26 -9.28
CA GLN A 284 -11.49 15.10 -9.62
C GLN A 284 -12.18 14.30 -8.51
N ILE A 285 -13.27 14.85 -7.97
CA ILE A 285 -14.10 14.19 -6.95
C ILE A 285 -15.48 13.98 -7.53
N GLU A 286 -15.87 12.71 -7.70
CA GLU A 286 -17.17 12.31 -8.25
C GLU A 286 -17.97 11.51 -7.23
N GLU A 287 -19.23 11.90 -7.04
CA GLU A 287 -20.19 11.21 -6.17
C GLU A 287 -21.14 10.38 -7.04
N ARG A 288 -21.21 9.06 -6.78
CA ARG A 288 -22.07 8.11 -7.51
C ARG A 288 -22.91 7.32 -6.52
N GLY A 289 -24.04 7.89 -6.10
CA GLY A 289 -24.92 7.27 -5.11
C GLY A 289 -24.18 7.01 -3.80
N THR A 290 -23.93 5.73 -3.49
CA THR A 290 -23.21 5.28 -2.29
C THR A 290 -21.69 5.20 -2.44
N ASP A 291 -21.15 5.66 -3.56
CA ASP A 291 -19.72 5.66 -3.86
C ASP A 291 -19.16 7.06 -4.06
N LEU A 292 -17.94 7.26 -3.58
CA LEU A 292 -17.10 8.43 -3.81
C LEU A 292 -15.87 7.99 -4.59
N LEU A 293 -15.62 8.62 -5.74
CA LEU A 293 -14.44 8.38 -6.56
C LEU A 293 -13.57 9.63 -6.54
N VAL A 294 -12.26 9.42 -6.38
CA VAL A 294 -11.26 10.48 -6.42
C VAL A 294 -10.21 10.08 -7.44
N GLU A 295 -10.02 10.90 -8.47
CA GLU A 295 -8.99 10.70 -9.47
C GLU A 295 -8.00 11.87 -9.46
N PHE A 296 -6.73 11.54 -9.59
CA PHE A 296 -5.67 12.51 -9.77
C PHE A 296 -4.72 11.99 -10.85
N HIS A 297 -4.37 12.84 -11.80
CA HIS A 297 -3.50 12.49 -12.89
C HIS A 297 -2.48 13.58 -13.11
N LEU A 298 -1.23 13.18 -13.30
CA LEU A 298 -0.15 14.00 -13.81
C LEU A 298 0.40 13.33 -15.06
N ASP A 299 0.59 14.11 -16.12
CA ASP A 299 1.30 13.63 -17.30
C ASP A 299 2.82 13.53 -17.06
N ASP A 300 3.54 12.88 -17.96
CA ASP A 300 5.00 12.67 -17.79
C ASP A 300 5.79 13.98 -17.72
N ALA A 301 5.38 15.02 -18.44
CA ALA A 301 6.05 16.32 -18.40
C ALA A 301 5.88 16.99 -17.03
N GLN A 302 4.68 16.96 -16.48
CA GLN A 302 4.38 17.47 -15.14
C GLN A 302 5.13 16.70 -14.06
N VAL A 303 5.19 15.37 -14.16
CA VAL A 303 5.93 14.56 -13.18
C VAL A 303 7.42 14.90 -13.21
N ARG A 304 8.02 15.03 -14.40
CA ARG A 304 9.44 15.42 -14.52
C ARG A 304 9.71 16.82 -13.98
N GLU A 305 8.86 17.80 -14.31
CA GLU A 305 8.99 19.17 -13.80
C GLU A 305 8.93 19.19 -12.27
N LEU A 306 8.04 18.38 -11.66
CA LEU A 306 7.99 18.23 -10.22
C LEU A 306 9.25 17.58 -9.67
N LEU A 307 9.70 16.45 -10.20
CA LEU A 307 10.90 15.80 -9.71
C LEU A 307 12.15 16.69 -9.83
N GLU A 308 12.26 17.48 -10.90
CA GLU A 308 13.36 18.45 -11.10
C GLU A 308 13.28 19.63 -10.13
N ARG A 309 12.08 20.20 -9.90
CA ARG A 309 11.91 21.31 -8.94
C ARG A 309 12.05 20.89 -7.50
N PHE A 310 11.56 19.70 -7.15
CA PHE A 310 11.47 19.23 -5.78
C PHE A 310 12.64 18.37 -5.34
N GLY A 311 13.42 17.78 -6.26
CA GLY A 311 14.63 17.03 -5.92
C GLY A 311 15.56 17.81 -4.96
N PRO A 312 15.92 19.07 -5.28
CA PRO A 312 16.76 19.90 -4.41
C PRO A 312 16.07 20.35 -3.10
N LEU A 313 14.75 20.56 -3.11
CA LEU A 313 13.99 21.02 -1.94
C LEU A 313 13.70 19.89 -0.95
N LEU A 314 13.42 18.68 -1.43
CA LEU A 314 13.34 17.48 -0.59
C LEU A 314 14.68 17.21 0.09
N GLN A 315 15.79 17.35 -0.62
CA GLN A 315 17.13 17.30 -0.03
C GLN A 315 17.35 18.37 1.05
N ALA A 316 16.97 19.62 0.78
CA ALA A 316 17.13 20.71 1.74
C ALA A 316 16.27 20.55 3.01
N VAL A 317 14.99 20.19 2.87
CA VAL A 317 14.07 20.05 4.01
C VAL A 317 14.41 18.83 4.87
N LEU A 318 14.87 17.73 4.26
CA LEU A 318 15.22 16.50 4.97
C LEU A 318 16.66 16.51 5.54
N SER A 319 17.57 17.33 5.02
CA SER A 319 18.91 17.53 5.61
C SER A 319 18.92 18.44 6.86
N MET A 320 17.79 19.09 7.16
CA MET A 320 17.63 19.96 8.34
C MET A 320 16.96 19.26 9.54
N THR A 321 16.61 17.99 9.41
CA THR A 321 16.12 17.11 10.50
C THR A 321 17.18 16.12 10.94
#